data_AF-A0A849TJF3-F1
#
_entry.id   AF-A0A849TJF3-F1
#
_cell.length_a   1.000
_cell.length_b   1.000
_cell.length_c   1.000
_cell.angle_alpha   90.00
_cell.angle_beta   90.00
_cell.angle_gamma   90.00
#
_symmetry.space_group_name_H-M   'P 1'
#
loop_
_entity.id
_entity.type
_entity.pdbx_description
1 polymer ?
#
loop_
_entity_poly.entity_id
_entity_poly.type
_entity_poly.pdbx_seq_one_letter_code
_entity_poly.pdbx_strand_id
1 'polypeptide(L)' 'MTAPRTVINRPLKSVEVYGGTLFAVAAQEYGDATQWNRIARANGIVDPWLLGPTKLVIPPADPSGGNGGIYTP' A
#
# COMPACT_ATOMS: atom_id res chain seq x y z
N MET A 1 -19.60 -27.82 9.15
CA MET A 1 -20.17 -26.49 8.87
C MET A 1 -19.04 -25.48 8.98
N THR A 2 -18.30 -25.23 7.90
CA THR A 2 -17.19 -24.27 7.91
C THR A 2 -17.70 -23.00 7.26
N ALA A 3 -17.79 -21.90 8.02
CA ALA A 3 -18.32 -20.64 7.54
C ALA A 3 -17.59 -20.19 6.25
N PRO A 4 -18.31 -19.65 5.25
CA PRO A 4 -17.65 -19.06 4.09
C PRO A 4 -16.73 -17.95 4.59
N ARG A 5 -15.45 -18.02 4.23
CA ARG A 5 -14.53 -16.90 4.37
C ARG A 5 -15.10 -15.78 3.52
N THR A 6 -15.85 -14.86 4.12
CA THR A 6 -16.29 -13.64 3.46
C THR A 6 -15.03 -12.93 3.02
N VAL A 7 -14.71 -13.03 1.73
CA VAL A 7 -13.75 -12.14 1.09
C VAL A 7 -14.44 -10.79 1.10
N ILE A 8 -14.30 -10.05 2.20
CA ILE A 8 -14.75 -8.68 2.29
C ILE A 8 -14.01 -7.92 1.20
N ASN A 9 -14.71 -7.62 0.11
CA ASN A 9 -14.17 -6.87 -1.01
C ASN A 9 -14.00 -5.42 -0.55
N ARG A 10 -12.94 -5.15 0.23
CA ARG A 10 -12.64 -3.80 0.70
C ARG A 10 -12.26 -2.96 -0.52
N PRO A 11 -13.01 -1.89 -0.83
CA PRO A 11 -12.72 -1.08 -2.00
C PRO A 11 -11.30 -0.53 -1.87
N LEU A 12 -10.53 -0.64 -2.96
CA LEU A 12 -9.22 -0.02 -3.05
C LEU A 12 -9.41 1.50 -2.97
N LYS A 13 -8.76 2.14 -2.00
CA LYS A 13 -8.78 3.61 -1.89
C LYS A 13 -7.85 4.18 -2.96
N SER A 14 -8.21 5.31 -3.55
CA SER A 14 -7.30 6.07 -4.42
C SER A 14 -6.93 7.38 -3.73
N VAL A 15 -5.65 7.76 -3.78
CA VAL A 15 -5.15 9.04 -3.27
C VAL A 15 -4.31 9.74 -4.32
N GLU A 16 -4.29 11.06 -4.30
CA GLU A 16 -3.38 11.87 -5.10
C GLU A 16 -2.32 12.47 -4.18
N VAL A 17 -1.05 12.26 -4.53
CA VAL A 17 0.10 12.74 -3.76
C VAL A 17 1.01 13.59 -4.66
N TYR A 18 1.59 14.63 -4.10
CA TYR A 18 2.45 15.57 -4.82
C TYR A 18 3.89 15.40 -4.33
N GLY A 19 4.58 14.43 -4.90
CA GLY A 19 5.94 14.05 -4.50
C GLY A 19 6.02 13.30 -3.16
N GLY A 20 7.25 13.10 -2.68
CA GLY A 20 7.53 12.40 -1.42
C GLY A 20 7.95 10.94 -1.64
N THR A 21 7.57 10.04 -0.73
CA THR A 21 7.91 8.62 -0.84
C THR A 21 6.75 7.70 -0.50
N LEU A 22 6.75 6.49 -1.06
CA LEU A 22 5.77 5.43 -0.72
C LEU A 22 5.80 5.07 0.77
N PHE A 23 6.93 5.25 1.46
CA PHE A 23 7.04 5.07 2.91
C PHE A 23 6.18 6.08 3.67
N ALA A 24 6.23 7.35 3.28
CA ALA A 24 5.44 8.40 3.91
C ALA A 24 3.93 8.17 3.67
N VAL A 25 3.57 7.77 2.45
CA VAL A 25 2.18 7.41 2.13
C VAL A 25 1.72 6.21 2.97
N ALA A 26 2.54 5.15 3.09
CA ALA A 26 2.21 3.99 3.91
C ALA A 26 2.10 4.34 5.41
N ALA A 27 2.97 5.19 5.93
CA ALA A 27 2.88 5.67 7.30
C ALA A 27 1.56 6.42 7.56
N GLN A 28 1.13 7.26 6.61
CA GLN A 28 -0.11 8.02 6.72
C GLN A 28 -1.36 7.15 6.56
N GLU A 29 -1.35 6.21 5.62
CA GLU A 29 -2.52 5.40 5.27
C GLU A 29 -2.69 4.17 6.16
N TYR A 30 -1.58 3.59 6.64
CA TYR A 30 -1.58 2.34 7.41
C TYR A 30 -1.10 2.52 8.85
N GLY A 31 -0.50 3.66 9.21
CA GLY A 31 0.23 3.81 10.46
C GLY A 31 1.55 3.04 10.48
N ASP A 32 1.98 2.49 9.34
CA ASP A 32 3.15 1.61 9.22
C ASP A 32 3.87 1.84 7.88
N ALA A 33 5.00 2.54 7.94
CA ALA A 33 5.82 2.84 6.76
C ALA A 33 6.37 1.58 6.08
N THR A 34 6.51 0.46 6.79
CA THR A 34 7.08 -0.78 6.26
C THR A 34 6.15 -1.50 5.28
N GLN A 35 4.89 -1.06 5.18
CA GLN A 35 3.89 -1.60 4.27
C GLN A 35 3.86 -0.89 2.90
N TRP A 36 4.82 0.01 2.64
CA TRP A 36 4.99 0.68 1.33
C TRP A 36 5.08 -0.29 0.16
N ASN A 37 5.65 -1.49 0.38
CA ASN A 37 5.78 -2.55 -0.61
C ASN A 37 4.41 -3.03 -1.16
N ARG A 38 3.33 -2.89 -0.39
CA ARG A 38 1.96 -3.20 -0.83
C ARG A 38 1.46 -2.17 -1.82
N ILE A 39 1.73 -0.89 -1.56
CA ILE A 39 1.40 0.22 -2.46
C ILE A 39 2.23 0.07 -3.74
N ALA A 40 3.53 -0.21 -3.62
CA ALA A 40 4.42 -0.50 -4.74
C ALA A 40 3.85 -1.58 -5.67
N ARG A 41 3.47 -2.74 -5.12
CA ARG A 41 2.85 -3.86 -5.87
C ARG A 41 1.56 -3.47 -6.55
N ALA A 42 0.66 -2.79 -5.85
CA ALA A 42 -0.64 -2.42 -6.39
C ALA A 42 -0.55 -1.40 -7.54
N ASN A 43 0.54 -0.62 -7.60
CA ASN A 43 0.73 0.43 -8.60
C ASN A 43 1.84 0.11 -9.61
N GLY A 44 2.54 -1.03 -9.49
CA GLY A 44 3.69 -1.37 -10.34
C GLY A 44 4.89 -0.44 -10.17
N ILE A 45 5.05 0.17 -9.00
CA ILE A 45 6.11 1.14 -8.70
C ILE A 45 7.27 0.42 -8.02
N VAL A 46 8.48 0.54 -8.57
CA VAL A 46 9.69 -0.04 -8.00
C VAL A 46 10.47 0.96 -7.17
N ASP A 47 10.65 2.18 -7.69
CA ASP A 47 11.30 3.26 -6.96
C ASP A 47 10.31 3.88 -5.98
N PRO A 48 10.58 3.86 -4.66
CA PRO A 48 9.69 4.44 -3.68
C PRO A 48 9.62 5.97 -3.74
N TRP A 49 10.48 6.66 -4.49
CA TRP A 49 10.43 8.11 -4.65
C TRP A 49 9.35 8.55 -5.64
N LEU A 50 8.59 9.55 -5.23
CA LEU A 50 7.57 10.20 -6.04
C LEU A 50 8.08 11.61 -6.37
N LEU A 51 8.18 11.93 -7.66
CA LEU A 51 8.77 13.18 -8.14
C LEU A 51 7.73 14.23 -8.57
N GLY A 52 6.44 13.90 -8.52
CA GLY A 52 5.37 14.79 -8.98
C GLY A 52 3.96 14.29 -8.59
N PRO A 53 2.90 14.91 -9.15
CA PRO A 53 1.53 14.48 -8.92
C PRO A 53 1.36 13.02 -9.35
N THR A 54 1.05 12.15 -8.40
CA THR A 54 0.91 10.71 -8.59
C THR A 54 -0.40 10.25 -7.99
N LYS A 55 -1.19 9.51 -8.77
CA LYS A 55 -2.38 8.83 -8.27
C LYS A 55 -1.99 7.43 -7.83
N LEU A 56 -2.25 7.10 -6.57
CA LEU A 56 -1.91 5.81 -5.97
C LEU A 56 -3.16 5.05 -5.57
N VAL A 57 -3.17 3.77 -5.91
CA VAL A 57 -4.07 2.77 -5.37
C VAL A 57 -3.53 2.28 -4.03
N ILE A 58 -4.34 2.43 -2.98
CA ILE A 58 -4.02 2.08 -1.60
C ILE A 58 -4.80 0.80 -1.25
N PRO A 59 -4.16 -0.37 -1.29
CA PRO A 59 -4.79 -1.62 -0.84
C PRO A 59 -5.02 -1.62 0.68
N PRO A 60 -5.90 -2.50 1.20
CA PRO A 60 -6.05 -2.66 2.64
C PRO A 60 -4.71 -3.03 3.30
N ALA A 61 -4.45 -2.38 4.44
CA ALA A 61 -3.38 -2.77 5.35
C ALA A 61 -3.53 -4.24 5.78
N ASP A 62 -2.40 -4.89 6.07
CA ASP A 62 -2.38 -6.23 6.65
C ASP A 62 -1.83 -6.15 8.07
N PRO A 63 -2.67 -6.41 9.09
CA PRO A 63 -2.22 -6.44 10.48
C PRO A 63 -1.16 -7.51 10.76
N SER A 64 -1.03 -8.51 9.89
CA SER A 64 -0.17 -9.68 10.08
C SER A 64 1.16 -9.59 9.32
N GLY A 65 1.38 -8.56 8.50
CA GLY A 65 2.52 -8.56 7.59
C GLY A 65 2.82 -7.24 6.89
N GLY A 66 3.74 -6.47 7.46
CA GLY A 66 4.76 -5.78 6.66
C GLY A 66 5.95 -6.73 6.53
N ASN A 67 6.43 -7.04 5.32
CA ASN A 67 7.67 -7.82 5.10
C ASN A 67 8.92 -7.00 5.51
N GLY A 68 8.86 -6.24 6.61
CA GLY A 68 9.90 -5.32 7.05
C GLY A 68 10.23 -4.21 6.05
N GLY A 69 9.32 -3.88 5.12
CA GLY A 69 9.61 -2.92 4.06
C GLY A 69 10.39 -3.49 2.89
N ILE A 70 10.51 -4.81 2.76
CA ILE A 70 11.16 -5.42 1.60
C ILE A 70 10.15 -5.53 0.46
N TYR A 71 10.47 -4.88 -0.65
CA TYR A 71 9.80 -5.06 -1.93
C TYR A 71 10.71 -5.83 -2.88
N THR A 72 10.31 -7.05 -3.24
CA THR A 72 10.84 -7.79 -4.39
C THR A 72 9.77 -7.77 -5.48
N PRO A 73 10.05 -7.15 -6.64
CA PRO A 73 9.12 -7.09 -7.78
C PRO A 73 8.85 -8.47 -8.37
#